data_AF-A0A1Y4CEY5-F1
#
_entry.id   AF-A0A1Y4CEY5-F1
#
_cell.length_a   1.000
_cell.length_b   1.000
_cell.length_c   1.000
_cell.angle_alpha   90.00
_cell.angle_beta   90.00
_cell.angle_gamma   90.00
#
_symmetry.space_group_name_H-M   'P 1'
#
loop_
_entity.id
_entity.type
_entity.pdbx_description
1 polymer ?
#
loop_
_entity_poly.entity_id
_entity_poly.type
_entity_poly.pdbx_seq_one_letter_code
_entity_poly.pdbx_strand_id
1 'polypeptide(L)'
;MTMNLFGARQKQLLSFLTANAERETLDYVLQGMREILGEEMPEEDAVRAYLQGPEKATTLSAEQQIVAMDKLLECAEVNLRMLCDLIRYQQLKDAGVVGSVEEFLYLVRPGDICDDQEEDAD
;
A
#
# COMPACT_ATOMS: atom_id res chain seq x y z
N MET A 1 27.52 29.23 9.04
CA MET A 1 26.96 28.45 7.90
C MET A 1 26.11 27.30 8.43
N THR A 2 24.94 27.60 9.01
CA THR A 2 24.05 26.64 9.71
C THR A 2 22.63 26.63 9.13
N MET A 3 22.36 27.46 8.12
CA MET A 3 21.02 27.76 7.60
C MET A 3 20.43 26.76 6.59
N ASN A 4 20.88 25.50 6.53
CA ASN A 4 20.24 24.54 5.62
C ASN A 4 20.38 23.05 5.98
N LEU A 5 20.93 22.71 7.14
CA LEU A 5 21.13 21.30 7.51
C LEU A 5 19.79 20.59 7.77
N PHE A 6 18.84 21.29 8.40
CA PHE A 6 17.50 20.76 8.67
C PHE A 6 16.70 20.52 7.37
N GLY A 7 16.68 21.51 6.48
CA GLY A 7 16.01 21.39 5.18
C GLY A 7 16.65 20.32 4.27
N ALA A 8 17.99 20.22 4.28
CA ALA A 8 18.70 19.16 3.54
C ALA A 8 18.35 17.77 4.07
N ARG A 9 18.29 17.59 5.39
CA ARG A 9 17.88 16.32 6.02
C ARG A 9 16.43 15.95 5.70
N GLN A 10 15.52 16.92 5.73
CA GLN A 10 14.12 16.69 5.38
C GLN A 10 13.96 16.26 3.92
N LYS A 11 14.67 16.91 2.99
CA LYS A 11 14.67 16.52 1.57
C LYS A 11 15.25 15.13 1.36
N GLN A 12 16.33 14.80 2.07
CA GLN A 12 16.95 13.48 2.00
C GLN A 12 16.01 12.40 2.53
N LEU A 13 15.33 12.65 3.66
CA LEU A 13 14.33 11.75 4.22
C LEU A 13 13.16 11.55 3.24
N LEU A 14 12.63 12.64 2.67
CA LEU A 14 11.54 12.56 1.71
C LEU A 14 11.95 11.73 0.47
N SER A 15 13.13 11.99 -0.09
CA SER A 15 13.65 11.22 -1.22
C SER A 15 13.79 9.72 -0.89
N PHE A 16 14.31 9.39 0.29
CA PHE A 16 14.41 8.01 0.76
C PHE A 16 13.04 7.35 0.91
N LEU A 17 12.07 8.03 1.52
CA LEU A 17 10.71 7.52 1.70
C LEU A 17 9.99 7.33 0.36
N THR A 18 10.16 8.27 -0.58
CA THR A 18 9.62 8.14 -1.93
C THR A 18 10.21 6.92 -2.64
N ALA A 19 11.53 6.76 -2.65
CA ALA A 19 12.18 5.61 -3.27
C ALA A 19 11.77 4.28 -2.61
N ASN A 20 11.58 4.27 -1.29
CA ASN A 20 11.10 3.08 -0.59
C ASN A 20 9.65 2.74 -0.97
N ALA A 21 8.76 3.74 -1.01
CA ALA A 21 7.36 3.56 -1.39
C ALA A 21 7.21 3.10 -2.85
N GLU A 22 8.01 3.67 -3.78
CA GLU A 22 8.05 3.23 -5.17
C GLU A 22 8.50 1.77 -5.28
N ARG A 23 9.52 1.37 -4.52
CA ARG A 23 9.99 -0.02 -4.48
C ARG A 23 8.95 -0.96 -3.90
N GLU A 24 8.36 -0.64 -2.74
CA GLU A 24 7.34 -1.47 -2.11
C GLU A 24 6.10 -1.62 -3.01
N THR A 25 5.70 -0.55 -3.71
CA THR A 25 4.59 -0.60 -4.67
C THR A 25 4.93 -1.52 -5.85
N LEU A 26 6.15 -1.41 -6.39
CA LEU A 26 6.60 -2.27 -7.48
C LEU A 26 6.67 -3.74 -7.05
N ASP A 27 7.25 -4.02 -5.88
CA ASP A 27 7.35 -5.37 -5.32
C ASP A 27 5.97 -6.02 -5.16
N TYR A 28 4.99 -5.25 -4.65
CA TYR A 28 3.60 -5.69 -4.52
C TYR A 28 2.97 -6.02 -5.88
N VAL A 29 3.14 -5.15 -6.88
CA VAL A 29 2.62 -5.38 -8.23
C VAL A 29 3.27 -6.62 -8.86
N LEU A 30 4.60 -6.76 -8.77
CA LEU A 30 5.32 -7.91 -9.33
C LEU A 30 4.88 -9.22 -8.67
N GLN A 31 4.65 -9.22 -7.37
CA GLN A 31 4.15 -10.38 -6.65
C GLN A 31 2.74 -10.75 -7.16
N GLY A 32 1.81 -9.80 -7.18
CA GLY A 32 0.45 -10.06 -7.65
C GLY A 32 0.38 -10.47 -9.13
N MET A 33 1.23 -9.88 -9.96
CA MET A 33 1.38 -10.30 -11.36
C MET A 33 1.90 -11.73 -11.48
N ARG A 34 2.89 -12.13 -10.66
CA ARG A 34 3.45 -13.49 -10.68
C ARG A 34 2.41 -14.53 -10.28
N GLU A 35 1.55 -14.20 -9.31
CA GLU A 35 0.45 -15.07 -8.87
C GLU A 35 -0.58 -15.31 -9.99
N ILE A 36 -0.82 -14.31 -10.85
CA ILE A 36 -1.82 -14.37 -11.92
C ILE A 36 -1.23 -14.94 -13.22
N LEU A 37 -0.06 -14.47 -13.62
CA LEU A 37 0.55 -14.74 -14.94
C LEU A 37 1.48 -15.95 -14.95
N GLY A 38 2.03 -16.33 -13.79
CA GLY A 38 2.96 -17.46 -13.68
C GLY A 38 4.15 -17.36 -14.65
N GLU A 39 4.21 -18.27 -15.63
CA GLU A 39 5.27 -18.34 -16.64
C GLU A 39 5.26 -17.16 -17.63
N GLU A 40 4.15 -16.43 -17.75
CA GLU A 40 4.02 -15.26 -18.62
C GLU A 40 4.50 -13.96 -17.95
N MET A 41 5.20 -14.08 -16.82
CA MET A 41 5.68 -12.93 -16.07
C MET A 41 6.67 -12.09 -16.90
N PRO A 42 6.42 -10.78 -17.10
CA PRO A 42 7.36 -9.91 -17.78
C PRO A 42 8.58 -9.58 -16.92
N GLU A 43 9.63 -9.07 -17.56
CA GLU A 43 10.79 -8.50 -16.88
C GLU A 43 10.40 -7.31 -15.98
N GLU A 44 11.01 -7.25 -14.79
CA GLU A 44 10.73 -6.20 -13.79
C GLU A 44 10.89 -4.79 -14.37
N ASP A 45 11.96 -4.55 -15.15
CA ASP A 45 12.22 -3.24 -15.74
C ASP A 45 11.13 -2.80 -16.72
N ALA A 46 10.48 -3.74 -17.41
CA ALA A 46 9.36 -3.45 -18.30
C ALA A 46 8.10 -3.05 -17.51
N VAL A 47 7.83 -3.73 -16.40
CA VAL A 47 6.75 -3.37 -15.47
C VAL A 47 7.00 -1.99 -14.87
N ARG A 48 8.20 -1.75 -14.35
CA ARG A 48 8.59 -0.44 -13.78
C ARG A 48 8.42 0.69 -14.79
N ALA A 49 8.90 0.51 -16.02
CA ALA A 49 8.77 1.53 -17.07
C ALA A 49 7.31 1.81 -17.42
N TYR A 50 6.47 0.78 -17.49
CA TYR A 50 5.04 0.92 -17.73
C TYR A 50 4.34 1.69 -16.60
N LEU A 51 4.57 1.32 -15.32
CA LEU A 51 3.92 2.00 -14.19
C LEU A 51 4.34 3.47 -14.05
N GLN A 52 5.58 3.82 -14.43
CA GLN A 52 6.05 5.21 -14.44
C GLN A 52 5.49 6.07 -15.57
N GLY A 53 4.93 5.47 -16.62
CA GLY A 53 4.42 6.16 -17.78
C GLY A 53 3.48 5.27 -18.59
N PRO A 54 2.27 4.97 -18.06
CA PRO A 54 1.35 4.02 -18.68
C PRO A 54 0.84 4.48 -20.06
N GLU A 55 0.95 5.77 -20.36
CA GLU A 55 0.64 6.36 -21.67
C GLU A 55 1.73 6.16 -22.73
N LYS A 56 2.93 5.72 -22.34
CA LYS A 56 4.08 5.55 -23.24
C LYS A 56 4.02 4.18 -23.91
N ALA A 57 4.75 4.07 -25.03
CA ALA A 57 4.94 2.78 -25.68
C ALA A 57 5.58 1.78 -24.70
N THR A 58 5.02 0.57 -24.63
CA THR A 58 5.42 -0.48 -23.69
C THR A 58 5.65 -1.79 -24.42
N THR A 59 6.50 -2.64 -23.85
CA THR A 59 6.76 -4.00 -24.33
C THR A 59 5.80 -5.04 -23.73
N LEU A 60 4.98 -4.63 -22.76
CA LEU A 60 4.00 -5.49 -22.12
C LEU A 60 2.84 -5.81 -23.06
N SER A 61 2.37 -7.05 -23.04
CA SER A 61 1.12 -7.45 -23.69
C SER A 61 -0.08 -6.71 -23.07
N ALA A 62 -1.21 -6.67 -23.76
CA ALA A 62 -2.42 -6.03 -23.22
C ALA A 62 -2.88 -6.67 -21.90
N GLU A 63 -2.76 -8.00 -21.80
CA GLU A 63 -3.07 -8.75 -20.57
C GLU A 63 -2.11 -8.38 -19.43
N GLN A 64 -0.80 -8.36 -19.69
CA GLN A 64 0.20 -7.94 -18.69
C GLN A 64 -0.03 -6.51 -18.20
N GLN A 65 -0.41 -5.60 -19.10
CA GLN A 65 -0.75 -4.21 -18.73
C GLN A 65 -1.98 -4.15 -17.82
N ILE A 66 -3.04 -4.90 -18.15
CA ILE A 66 -4.27 -4.96 -17.34
C ILE A 66 -3.94 -5.47 -15.95
N VAL A 67 -3.19 -6.57 -15.83
CA VAL A 67 -2.84 -7.15 -14.52
C VAL A 67 -1.92 -6.22 -13.71
N ALA A 68 -0.93 -5.58 -14.35
CA ALA A 68 -0.06 -4.61 -13.69
C ALA A 68 -0.85 -3.41 -13.14
N MET A 69 -1.79 -2.89 -13.93
CA MET A 69 -2.64 -1.78 -13.52
C MET A 69 -3.62 -2.17 -12.41
N ASP A 70 -4.25 -3.35 -12.53
CA ASP A 70 -5.15 -3.90 -11.51
C ASP A 70 -4.45 -4.00 -10.16
N LYS A 71 -3.24 -4.59 -10.12
CA LYS A 71 -2.47 -4.70 -8.88
C LYS A 71 -1.96 -3.37 -8.34
N LEU A 72 -1.66 -2.40 -9.20
CA LEU A 72 -1.34 -1.05 -8.75
C LEU A 72 -2.55 -0.38 -8.08
N LEU A 73 -3.74 -0.54 -8.67
CA LEU A 73 -4.98 0.03 -8.13
C LEU A 73 -5.38 -0.65 -6.81
N GLU A 74 -5.23 -1.98 -6.71
CA GLU A 74 -5.43 -2.73 -5.47
C GLU A 74 -4.51 -2.21 -4.35
N CYS A 75 -3.22 -2.03 -4.65
CA CYS A 75 -2.25 -1.45 -3.72
C CYS A 75 -2.66 -0.05 -3.26
N ALA A 76 -3.09 0.80 -4.21
CA ALA A 76 -3.53 2.16 -3.92
C ALA A 76 -4.79 2.20 -3.05
N GLU A 77 -5.74 1.29 -3.28
CA GLU A 77 -6.95 1.17 -2.46
C GLU A 77 -6.60 0.77 -1.02
N VAL A 78 -5.81 -0.28 -0.83
CA VAL A 78 -5.40 -0.76 0.50
C VAL A 78 -4.67 0.34 1.26
N ASN A 79 -3.70 1.01 0.62
CA ASN A 79 -2.93 2.10 1.23
C ASN A 79 -3.82 3.29 1.61
N LEU A 80 -4.75 3.67 0.74
CA LEU A 80 -5.68 4.77 1.01
C LEU A 80 -6.62 4.43 2.17
N ARG A 81 -7.21 3.22 2.17
CA ARG A 81 -8.09 2.76 3.24
C ARG A 81 -7.38 2.71 4.58
N MET A 82 -6.17 2.15 4.60
CA MET A 82 -5.33 2.10 5.80
C MET A 82 -5.01 3.51 6.32
N LEU A 83 -4.60 4.43 5.44
CA LEU A 83 -4.31 5.81 5.83
C LEU A 83 -5.55 6.50 6.42
N CYS A 84 -6.71 6.34 5.78
CA CYS A 84 -7.96 6.86 6.31
C CYS A 84 -8.32 6.27 7.69
N ASP A 85 -8.11 4.98 7.88
CA ASP A 85 -8.37 4.31 9.16
C ASP A 85 -7.39 4.77 10.25
N LEU A 86 -6.11 4.99 9.93
CA LEU A 86 -5.13 5.56 10.86
C LEU A 86 -5.50 6.99 11.28
N ILE A 87 -5.92 7.85 10.34
CA ILE A 87 -6.37 9.21 10.64
C ILE A 87 -7.60 9.17 11.54
N ARG A 88 -8.58 8.32 11.22
CA ARG A 88 -9.81 8.18 12.01
C ARG A 88 -9.53 7.65 13.41
N TYR A 89 -8.66 6.65 13.55
CA TYR A 89 -8.22 6.13 14.84
C TYR A 89 -7.59 7.24 15.69
N GLN A 90 -6.66 8.02 15.13
CA GLN A 90 -6.01 9.10 15.86
C GLN A 90 -7.03 10.15 16.34
N GLN A 91 -7.98 10.54 15.50
CA GLN A 91 -9.03 11.50 15.86
C GLN A 91 -9.94 10.97 16.98
N LEU A 92 -10.36 9.70 16.91
CA LEU A 92 -11.21 9.08 17.92
C LEU A 92 -10.47 8.88 19.25
N LYS A 93 -9.19 8.53 19.19
CA LYS A 93 -8.33 8.40 20.35
C LYS A 93 -8.13 9.74 21.06
N ASP A 94 -7.85 10.80 20.31
CA ASP A 94 -7.69 12.15 20.85
C ASP A 94 -8.98 12.68 21.48
N ALA A 95 -10.14 12.26 20.97
CA ALA A 95 -11.46 12.56 21.53
C ALA A 95 -11.84 11.68 22.74
N GLY A 96 -11.02 10.68 23.10
CA GLY A 96 -11.30 9.73 24.18
C GLY A 96 -12.42 8.72 23.88
N VAL A 97 -12.77 8.55 22.60
CA VAL A 97 -13.82 7.60 22.17
C VAL A 97 -13.32 6.16 22.19
N VAL A 98 -12.03 5.96 21.91
CA VAL A 98 -11.35 4.65 21.95
C VAL A 98 -10.00 4.79 22.65
N GLY A 99 -9.60 3.77 23.41
CA GLY A 99 -8.31 3.65 24.08
C GLY A 99 -7.30 2.80 23.31
N SER A 100 -7.77 1.90 22.43
CA SER A 100 -6.92 0.95 21.70
C SER A 100 -7.34 0.76 20.24
N VAL A 101 -6.50 0.06 19.48
CA VAL A 101 -6.79 -0.27 18.08
C VAL A 101 -7.92 -1.29 17.98
N GLU A 102 -8.02 -2.22 18.92
CA GLU A 102 -9.05 -3.25 18.98
C GLU A 102 -10.45 -2.62 19.15
N GLU A 103 -10.57 -1.65 20.07
CA GLU A 103 -11.82 -0.88 20.25
C GLU A 103 -12.20 -0.09 18.99
N PHE A 104 -11.20 0.48 18.30
CA PHE A 104 -11.41 1.16 17.03
C PHE A 104 -11.88 0.21 15.93
N LEU A 105 -11.23 -0.95 15.78
CA LEU A 105 -11.59 -1.94 14.78
C LEU A 105 -13.00 -2.48 15.04
N TYR A 106 -13.36 -2.74 16.31
CA TYR A 106 -14.72 -3.16 16.66
C TYR A 106 -15.77 -2.10 16.28
N LEU A 107 -15.44 -0.82 16.45
CA LEU A 107 -16.33 0.28 16.11
C LEU A 107 -16.53 0.45 14.59
N VAL A 108 -15.48 0.29 13.79
CA VAL A 108 -15.50 0.59 12.35
C VAL A 108 -15.73 -0.64 11.46
N ARG A 109 -15.45 -1.84 11.98
CA ARG A 109 -15.55 -3.15 11.30
C ARG A 109 -16.05 -4.21 12.28
N PRO A 110 -17.28 -4.08 12.80
CA PRO A 110 -17.80 -4.99 13.82
C PRO A 110 -17.91 -6.47 13.37
N GLY A 111 -17.96 -6.73 12.05
CA GLY A 111 -18.06 -8.09 11.50
C GLY A 111 -16.72 -8.80 11.24
N ASP A 112 -15.59 -8.09 11.28
CA ASP A 112 -14.27 -8.66 10.96
C ASP A 112 -13.56 -9.22 12.22
N ILE A 113 -14.13 -9.04 13.41
CA ILE A 113 -13.56 -9.46 14.72
C ILE A 113 -14.33 -10.65 15.34
N CYS A 114 -15.43 -11.09 14.71
CA CYS A 114 -16.31 -12.11 15.29
C CYS A 114 -15.77 -13.55 15.23
N ASP A 115 -14.61 -13.81 14.64
CA ASP A 115 -14.15 -15.19 14.40
C ASP A 115 -13.28 -15.80 15.52
N ASP A 116 -12.91 -15.04 16.56
CA ASP A 116 -11.95 -15.51 17.58
C ASP A 116 -12.57 -15.90 18.96
N GLN A 117 -13.90 -16.02 19.10
CA GLN A 117 -14.54 -16.31 20.40
C GLN A 117 -15.31 -17.64 20.52
N GLU A 118 -15.28 -18.53 19.52
CA GLU A 118 -16.04 -19.80 19.56
C GLU A 118 -15.22 -21.09 19.80
N GLU A 119 -13.91 -21.02 20.06
CA GLU A 119 -13.10 -22.19 20.44
C GLU A 119 -12.64 -22.14 21.90
N ASP A 120 -13.55 -22.26 22.87
CA ASP A 120 -13.23 -22.67 24.25
C ASP A 120 -14.50 -23.12 24.99
N ALA A 121 -15.17 -24.15 24.46
CA ALA A 121 -16.21 -24.88 25.18
C ALA A 121 -16.25 -26.34 24.71
N ASP A 122 -15.31 -27.16 25.19
CA ASP A 122 -15.48 -28.62 25.36
C ASP A 122 -14.65 -29.12 26.55
#